data_AF-A0A7Y1EZR6-F1
#
_entry.id   AF-A0A7Y1EZR6-F1
#
_cell.length_a   1.000
_cell.length_b   1.000
_cell.length_c   1.000
_cell.angle_alpha   90.00
_cell.angle_beta   90.00
_cell.angle_gamma   90.00
#
_symmetry.space_group_name_H-M   'P 1'
#
loop_
_entity.id
_entity.type
_entity.pdbx_description
1 polymer ?
#
loop_
_entity_poly.entity_id
_entity_poly.type
_entity_poly.pdbx_seq_one_letter_code
_entity_poly.pdbx_strand_id
1 'polypeptide(L)'
;MELTLEAVALFALKLVHETEDGSPILRDDLVMDGYEREVFGLLVRSGDLATIQRKLDECMKLALETLGGANTVMGRELQKLAAQVRQASTLEELKPPLAALKDYLKAIL
;
A
#
# COMPACT_ATOMS: atom_id res chain seq x y z
N MET A 1 -9.45 1.87 9.82
CA MET A 1 -8.54 2.50 8.83
C MET A 1 -7.21 1.75 8.78
N GLU A 2 -6.67 1.41 9.95
CA GLU A 2 -5.48 0.59 10.21
C GLU A 2 -5.48 -0.71 9.41
N LEU A 3 -6.60 -1.46 9.44
CA LEU A 3 -6.76 -2.69 8.65
C LEU A 3 -6.64 -2.44 7.13
N THR A 4 -7.12 -1.28 6.66
CA THR A 4 -7.02 -0.90 5.25
C THR A 4 -5.58 -0.55 4.88
N LEU A 5 -4.86 0.13 5.78
CA LEU A 5 -3.43 0.46 5.60
C LEU A 5 -2.57 -0.81 5.54
N GLU A 6 -2.76 -1.72 6.49
CA GLU A 6 -2.09 -3.03 6.50
C GLU A 6 -2.40 -3.81 5.22
N ALA A 7 -3.68 -3.86 4.80
CA ALA A 7 -4.07 -4.57 3.57
C ALA A 7 -3.43 -3.97 2.31
N VAL A 8 -3.34 -2.64 2.20
CA VAL A 8 -2.66 -1.99 1.07
C VAL A 8 -1.18 -2.35 1.04
N ALA A 9 -0.49 -2.25 2.17
CA ALA A 9 0.92 -2.61 2.26
C ALA A 9 1.14 -4.09 1.91
N LEU A 10 0.31 -4.98 2.49
CA LEU A 10 0.35 -6.41 2.22
C LEU A 10 0.15 -6.71 0.73
N PHE A 11 -0.87 -6.14 0.09
CA PHE A 11 -1.13 -6.40 -1.33
C PHE A 11 -0.01 -5.88 -2.23
N ALA A 12 0.52 -4.70 -1.95
CA ALA A 12 1.66 -4.16 -2.68
C ALA A 12 2.90 -5.06 -2.57
N LEU A 13 3.20 -5.54 -1.36
CA LEU A 13 4.35 -6.40 -1.11
C LEU A 13 4.13 -7.81 -1.67
N LYS A 14 2.89 -8.30 -1.72
CA LYS A 14 2.56 -9.56 -2.42
C LYS A 14 2.92 -9.49 -3.89
N LEU A 15 2.62 -8.39 -4.59
CA LEU A 15 3.04 -8.23 -5.99
C LEU A 15 4.57 -8.31 -6.15
N VAL A 16 5.33 -7.89 -5.15
CA VAL A 16 6.81 -7.87 -5.19
C VAL A 16 7.40 -9.25 -4.88
N HIS A 17 6.82 -9.98 -3.91
CA HIS A 17 7.44 -11.17 -3.32
C HIS A 17 6.71 -12.49 -3.62
N GLU A 18 5.41 -12.47 -3.92
CA GLU A 18 4.65 -13.68 -4.25
C GLU A 18 4.55 -13.83 -5.78
N THR A 19 5.33 -14.74 -6.36
CA THR A 19 5.19 -15.24 -7.74
C THR A 19 4.26 -16.47 -7.78
N GLU A 20 3.88 -16.96 -8.97
CA GLU A 20 2.90 -18.07 -9.16
C GLU A 20 3.13 -19.34 -8.29
N ASP A 21 4.34 -19.56 -7.75
CA ASP A 21 4.71 -20.68 -6.87
C ASP A 21 5.15 -20.29 -5.43
N GLY A 22 4.89 -19.06 -4.98
CA GLY A 22 5.33 -18.52 -3.69
C GLY A 22 4.61 -19.11 -2.46
N SER A 23 5.39 -19.42 -1.40
CA SER A 23 4.91 -19.89 -0.09
C SER A 23 4.03 -18.85 0.64
N PRO A 24 3.11 -19.27 1.54
CA PRO A 24 1.93 -18.49 1.87
C PRO A 24 2.17 -17.48 3.00
N ILE A 25 1.57 -16.31 2.83
CA ILE A 25 1.31 -15.30 3.87
C ILE A 25 2.55 -14.45 4.22
N LEU A 26 2.80 -13.43 3.39
CA LEU A 26 3.69 -12.31 3.73
C LEU A 26 3.41 -11.64 5.08
N ARG A 27 2.21 -11.83 5.64
CA ARG A 27 1.81 -11.16 6.88
C ARG A 27 2.76 -11.42 8.04
N ASP A 28 3.34 -12.62 8.09
CA ASP A 28 4.23 -13.04 9.17
C ASP A 28 5.73 -12.90 8.78
N ASP A 29 6.02 -12.29 7.62
CA ASP A 29 7.38 -12.06 7.13
C ASP A 29 7.98 -10.76 7.72
N LEU A 30 9.29 -10.74 7.95
CA LEU A 30 10.02 -9.56 8.45
C LEU A 30 9.85 -8.33 7.56
N VAL A 31 9.57 -8.52 6.27
CA VAL A 31 9.25 -7.41 5.35
C VAL A 31 8.02 -6.62 5.83
N MET A 32 7.10 -7.25 6.57
CA MET A 32 5.90 -6.62 7.11
C MET A 32 6.06 -5.95 8.48
N ASP A 33 7.19 -6.08 9.18
CA ASP A 33 7.43 -5.54 10.55
C ASP A 33 7.14 -4.02 10.65
N GLY A 34 7.33 -3.29 9.55
CA GLY A 34 7.01 -1.86 9.45
C GLY A 34 5.57 -1.52 9.04
N TYR A 35 4.75 -2.50 8.71
CA TYR A 35 3.45 -2.35 8.03
C TYR A 35 2.31 -3.12 8.70
N GLU A 36 2.56 -3.67 9.88
CA GLU A 36 1.55 -4.35 10.68
C GLU A 36 0.44 -3.40 11.12
N ARG A 37 -0.73 -3.98 11.41
CA ARG A 37 -1.91 -3.24 11.88
C ARG A 37 -1.60 -2.39 13.11
N GLU A 38 -0.82 -2.91 14.04
CA GLU A 38 -0.46 -2.27 15.29
C GLU A 38 0.40 -1.03 15.06
N VAL A 39 1.38 -1.13 14.14
CA VAL A 39 2.24 -0.02 13.71
C VAL A 39 1.39 1.09 13.09
N PHE A 40 0.53 0.74 12.14
CA PHE A 40 -0.38 1.73 11.55
C PHE A 40 -1.37 2.29 12.59
N GLY A 41 -1.84 1.47 13.53
CA GLY A 41 -2.71 1.91 14.61
C GLY A 41 -2.08 2.98 15.48
N LEU A 42 -0.77 2.91 15.74
CA LEU A 42 -0.07 3.98 16.46
C LEU A 42 -0.05 5.28 15.65
N LEU A 43 0.30 5.21 14.36
CA LEU A 43 0.37 6.38 13.48
C LEU A 43 -1.00 7.05 13.30
N VAL A 44 -2.06 6.25 13.18
CA VAL A 44 -3.44 6.75 13.09
C VAL A 44 -3.85 7.48 14.37
N ARG A 45 -3.54 6.90 15.54
CA ARG A 45 -3.86 7.53 16.84
C ARG A 45 -3.05 8.81 17.07
N SER A 46 -1.81 8.87 16.60
CA SER A 46 -0.96 10.07 16.70
C SER A 46 -1.27 11.13 15.65
N GLY A 47 -2.14 10.84 14.67
CA GLY A 47 -2.42 11.76 13.57
C GLY A 47 -1.26 11.92 12.58
N ASP A 48 -0.29 11.00 12.58
CA ASP A 48 0.92 11.10 11.76
C ASP A 48 0.67 10.67 10.31
N LEU A 49 -0.06 11.54 9.60
CA LEU A 49 -0.40 11.37 8.19
C LEU A 49 0.86 11.28 7.31
N ALA A 50 1.88 12.09 7.59
CA ALA A 50 3.09 12.15 6.78
C ALA A 50 3.84 10.82 6.80
N THR A 51 3.99 10.20 7.98
CA THR A 51 4.62 8.87 8.08
C THR A 51 3.77 7.78 7.43
N ILE A 52 2.43 7.86 7.53
CA ILE A 52 1.53 6.93 6.83
C ILE A 52 1.73 7.04 5.32
N GLN A 53 1.66 8.26 4.75
CA GLN A 53 1.84 8.49 3.32
C GLN A 53 3.20 8.01 2.84
N ARG A 54 4.28 8.28 3.60
CA ARG A 54 5.64 7.80 3.27
C ARG A 54 5.70 6.27 3.21
N LYS A 55 5.16 5.57 4.21
CA LYS A 55 5.12 4.11 4.25
C LYS A 55 4.36 3.53 3.05
N LEU A 56 3.20 4.11 2.71
CA LEU A 56 2.44 3.68 1.54
C LEU A 56 3.23 3.92 0.25
N ASP A 57 3.88 5.08 0.11
CA ASP A 57 4.69 5.41 -1.07
C ASP A 57 5.88 4.46 -1.26
N GLU A 58 6.50 3.99 -0.17
CA GLU A 58 7.55 2.97 -0.21
C GLU A 58 7.03 1.66 -0.83
N CYS A 59 5.88 1.16 -0.37
CA CYS A 59 5.24 0.00 -0.97
C CYS A 59 4.85 0.23 -2.44
N MET A 60 4.33 1.41 -2.78
CA MET A 60 3.87 1.71 -4.15
C MET A 60 5.03 1.79 -5.14
N LYS A 61 6.21 2.26 -4.72
CA LYS A 61 7.39 2.28 -5.58
C LYS A 61 7.81 0.86 -5.97
N LEU A 62 7.88 -0.05 -5.01
CA LEU A 62 8.23 -1.44 -5.26
C LEU A 62 7.20 -2.12 -6.16
N ALA A 63 5.91 -1.99 -5.86
CA ALA A 63 4.85 -2.55 -6.69
C ALA A 63 4.85 -1.97 -8.11
N LEU A 64 5.12 -0.67 -8.27
CA LEU A 64 5.22 -0.03 -9.58
C LEU A 64 6.37 -0.60 -10.41
N GLU A 65 7.53 -0.85 -9.79
CA GLU A 65 8.67 -1.50 -10.44
C GLU A 65 8.30 -2.92 -10.92
N THR A 66 7.64 -3.72 -10.08
CA THR A 66 7.14 -5.06 -10.46
C THR A 66 6.18 -5.00 -11.65
N LEU A 67 5.30 -4.00 -11.71
CA LEU A 67 4.35 -3.82 -12.81
C LEU A 67 4.98 -3.30 -14.12
N GLY A 68 6.31 -3.26 -14.23
CA GLY A 68 7.02 -2.75 -15.40
C GLY A 68 7.06 -1.22 -15.48
N GLY A 69 6.84 -0.54 -14.36
CA GLY A 69 6.87 0.91 -14.23
C GLY A 69 5.63 1.63 -14.77
N ALA A 70 5.67 2.97 -14.75
CA ALA A 70 4.57 3.83 -15.16
C ALA A 70 4.25 3.80 -16.68
N ASN A 71 4.97 2.99 -17.47
CA ASN A 71 4.71 2.85 -18.90
C ASN A 71 3.64 1.78 -19.19
N THR A 72 3.33 0.90 -18.23
CA THR A 72 2.26 -0.09 -18.38
C THR A 72 0.90 0.51 -18.02
N VAL A 73 -0.19 -0.10 -18.51
CA VAL A 73 -1.55 0.32 -18.15
C VAL A 73 -1.76 0.23 -16.64
N MET A 74 -1.30 -0.87 -16.05
CA MET A 74 -1.42 -1.11 -14.61
C MET A 74 -0.55 -0.13 -13.81
N GLY A 75 0.72 0.06 -14.19
CA GLY A 75 1.61 1.00 -13.51
C GLY A 75 1.12 2.45 -13.53
N ARG A 76 0.49 2.90 -14.62
CA ARG A 76 -0.13 4.24 -14.67
C ARG A 76 -1.27 4.40 -13.69
N GLU A 77 -2.17 3.42 -13.61
CA GLU A 77 -3.30 3.50 -12.69
C GLU A 77 -2.82 3.44 -11.24
N LEU A 78 -1.83 2.58 -10.94
CA LEU A 78 -1.19 2.54 -9.61
C LEU A 78 -0.60 3.91 -9.24
N GLN A 79 0.15 4.54 -10.16
CA GLN A 79 0.75 5.86 -9.93
C GLN A 79 -0.29 6.94 -9.66
N LYS A 80 -1.41 6.93 -10.41
CA LYS A 80 -2.52 7.86 -10.21
C LYS A 80 -3.17 7.68 -8.84
N LEU A 81 -3.44 6.45 -8.41
CA LEU A 81 -4.03 6.16 -7.10
C LEU A 81 -3.05 6.53 -5.96
N ALA A 82 -1.76 6.22 -6.11
CA ALA A 82 -0.72 6.62 -5.17
C ALA A 82 -0.61 8.15 -5.05
N ALA A 83 -0.75 8.88 -6.15
CA ALA A 83 -0.77 10.35 -6.13
C ALA A 83 -1.96 10.91 -5.35
N GLN A 84 -3.14 10.29 -5.43
CA GLN A 84 -4.31 10.70 -4.63
C GLN A 84 -4.08 10.49 -3.13
N VAL A 85 -3.40 9.40 -2.74
CA VAL A 85 -3.00 9.16 -1.35
C VAL A 85 -2.06 10.26 -0.85
N ARG A 86 -1.09 10.70 -1.64
CA ARG A 86 -0.16 11.80 -1.30
C ARG A 86 -0.84 13.16 -1.19
N GLN A 87 -1.92 13.37 -1.94
CA GLN A 87 -2.65 14.64 -1.97
C GLN A 87 -3.60 14.81 -0.78
N ALA A 88 -3.95 13.73 -0.08
CA ALA A 88 -4.77 13.82 1.13
C ALA A 88 -4.06 14.69 2.18
N SER A 89 -4.76 15.68 2.72
CA SER A 89 -4.23 16.60 3.74
C SER A 89 -4.69 16.24 5.15
N THR A 90 -5.63 15.30 5.27
CA THR A 90 -6.11 14.77 6.56
C THR A 90 -6.29 13.26 6.51
N LEU A 91 -6.36 12.61 7.69
CA LEU A 91 -6.68 11.19 7.79
C LEU A 91 -8.08 10.85 7.26
N GLU A 92 -9.03 11.78 7.33
CA GLU A 92 -10.36 11.59 6.75
C GLU A 92 -10.33 11.62 5.22
N GLU A 93 -9.62 12.59 4.65
CA GLU A 93 -9.39 12.68 3.20
C GLU A 93 -8.59 11.51 2.63
N LEU A 94 -7.79 10.84 3.47
CA LEU A 94 -7.04 9.64 3.09
C LEU A 94 -7.94 8.42 2.89
N LYS A 95 -9.10 8.33 3.54
CA LYS A 95 -9.93 7.10 3.51
C LYS A 95 -10.41 6.73 2.09
N PRO A 96 -10.98 7.64 1.28
CA PRO A 96 -11.40 7.30 -0.08
C PRO A 96 -10.26 6.83 -1.01
N PRO A 97 -9.13 7.56 -1.16
CA PRO A 97 -8.04 7.10 -2.03
C PRO A 97 -7.39 5.83 -1.51
N LEU A 98 -7.33 5.63 -0.18
CA LEU A 98 -6.83 4.38 0.39
C LEU A 98 -7.73 3.18 0.05
N ALA A 99 -9.05 3.35 0.08
CA ALA A 99 -9.98 2.30 -0.30
C ALA A 99 -9.84 1.93 -1.79
N ALA A 100 -9.77 2.94 -2.67
CA ALA A 100 -9.56 2.74 -4.10
C ALA A 100 -8.23 2.03 -4.40
N LEU A 101 -7.15 2.43 -3.71
CA LEU A 101 -5.84 1.81 -3.85
C LEU A 101 -5.86 0.34 -3.40
N LYS A 102 -6.52 0.05 -2.27
CA LYS A 102 -6.69 -1.32 -1.77
C LYS A 102 -7.47 -2.19 -2.76
N ASP A 103 -8.57 -1.68 -3.30
CA ASP A 103 -9.41 -2.42 -4.25
C ASP A 103 -8.66 -2.66 -5.58
N TYR A 104 -7.88 -1.68 -6.04
CA TYR A 104 -7.03 -1.82 -7.21
C TYR A 104 -5.96 -2.90 -7.03
N LEU A 105 -5.16 -2.82 -5.96
CA LEU A 105 -4.09 -3.78 -5.67
C LEU A 105 -4.65 -5.21 -5.53
N LYS A 106 -5.80 -5.36 -4.87
CA LYS A 106 -6.49 -6.63 -4.74
C LYS A 106 -6.94 -7.22 -6.09
N ALA A 107 -7.29 -6.38 -7.06
CA ALA A 107 -7.80 -6.82 -8.35
C ALA A 107 -6.69 -7.27 -9.32
N ILE A 108 -5.44 -6.89 -9.08
CA ILE A 108 -4.29 -7.22 -9.92
C ILE A 108 -3.35 -8.27 -9.30
N LEU A 109 -3.60 -8.65 -8.05
CA LEU A 109 -3.10 -9.86 -7.40
C LEU A 109 -3.93 -11.07 -7.82
#